data_AF-A0A937NEM5-F1
#
_entry.id   AF-A0A937NEM5-F1
#
_cell.length_a   1.000
_cell.length_b   1.000
_cell.length_c   1.000
_cell.angle_alpha   90.00
_cell.angle_beta   90.00
_cell.angle_gamma   90.00
#
_symmetry.space_group_name_H-M   'P 1'
#
loop_
_entity.id
_entity.type
_entity.pdbx_description
1 polymer ?
#
loop_
_entity_poly.entity_id
_entity_poly.type
_entity_poly.pdbx_seq_one_letter_code
_entity_poly.pdbx_strand_id
1 'polypeptide(L)'
;MSRALDNPHLISLAAGFVDNDTLPVEPARQALSQMLGDPNAGKAALQYGSTPGYPPLREMLLERARLADGLDVSPPVEQIVVTAGSNQTLHLVSESLFNPGDIALCSSPSYFVYLGLLAGLGVRAEGIASDDAGMIPEALEETLGRLGAAGELTRVKAIYLVPYFDNPGGVTMPLERRATVVEIAKRWSRRGKIHVISDEAYRELRCWGDDISSTRICDEEGDTVVVAGTFSKSFSPGIRVGWGILPRHLVGPINDQKGNVDFGSPNFN
;
A
#
# COMPACT_ATOMS: atom_id res chain seq x y z
N MET A 1 6.25 -17.42 -12.33
CA MET A 1 6.65 -16.07 -12.81
C MET A 1 7.43 -16.16 -14.12
N SER A 2 8.65 -16.74 -14.18
CA SER A 2 9.45 -16.75 -15.43
C SER A 2 8.70 -17.33 -16.63
N ARG A 3 8.06 -18.51 -16.50
CA ARG A 3 7.29 -19.12 -17.61
C ARG A 3 6.24 -18.21 -18.25
N ALA A 4 5.62 -17.31 -17.50
CA ALA A 4 4.62 -16.38 -18.03
C ALA A 4 5.26 -15.13 -18.66
N LEU A 5 6.38 -14.65 -18.11
CA LEU A 5 7.18 -13.57 -18.72
C LEU A 5 7.85 -14.02 -20.03
N ASP A 6 8.31 -15.28 -20.06
CA ASP A 6 8.96 -15.89 -21.22
C ASP A 6 7.96 -16.23 -22.35
N ASN A 7 6.65 -16.19 -22.07
CA ASN A 7 5.58 -16.53 -23.02
C ASN A 7 4.45 -15.49 -22.95
N PRO A 8 4.58 -14.33 -23.63
CA PRO A 8 3.62 -13.21 -23.49
C PRO A 8 2.19 -13.53 -23.95
N HIS A 9 1.98 -14.61 -24.72
CA HIS A 9 0.65 -15.08 -25.14
C HIS A 9 0.03 -16.12 -24.20
N LEU A 10 0.72 -16.52 -23.13
CA LEU A 10 0.18 -17.43 -22.12
C LEU A 10 -0.86 -16.69 -21.28
N ILE A 11 -2.12 -17.13 -21.32
CA ILE A 11 -3.15 -16.67 -20.38
C ILE A 11 -2.85 -17.24 -19.00
N SER A 12 -2.12 -16.47 -18.19
CA SER A 12 -1.79 -16.84 -16.81
C SER A 12 -2.88 -16.35 -15.85
N LEU A 13 -3.74 -17.26 -15.41
CA LEU A 13 -4.71 -16.99 -14.32
C LEU A 13 -4.07 -17.04 -12.91
N ALA A 14 -2.77 -17.34 -12.81
CA ALA A 14 -2.07 -17.53 -11.54
C ALA A 14 -1.29 -16.30 -11.06
N ALA A 15 -0.99 -15.34 -11.95
CA ALA A 15 -0.18 -14.17 -11.65
C ALA A 15 -0.86 -12.93 -12.22
N GLY A 16 -1.06 -11.91 -11.39
CA GLY A 16 -1.72 -10.64 -11.77
C GLY A 16 -0.81 -9.73 -12.59
N PHE A 17 -0.35 -10.21 -13.74
CA PHE A 17 0.34 -9.40 -14.73
C PHE A 17 -0.62 -8.43 -15.40
N VAL A 18 -0.11 -7.27 -15.77
CA VAL A 18 -0.82 -6.35 -16.65
C VAL A 18 -0.81 -6.94 -18.06
N ASP A 19 -1.89 -6.73 -18.80
CA ASP A 19 -1.98 -7.14 -20.20
C ASP A 19 -0.90 -6.42 -21.03
N ASN A 20 -0.06 -7.18 -21.73
CA ASN A 20 1.08 -6.64 -22.49
C ASN A 20 0.64 -5.64 -23.56
N ASP A 21 -0.51 -5.86 -24.21
CA ASP A 21 -0.99 -5.00 -25.29
C ASP A 21 -1.48 -3.64 -24.76
N THR A 22 -1.76 -3.54 -23.46
CA THR A 22 -2.18 -2.29 -22.81
C THR A 22 -1.01 -1.44 -22.32
N LEU A 23 0.24 -1.92 -22.44
CA LEU A 23 1.40 -1.19 -21.94
C LEU A 23 1.61 0.13 -22.74
N PRO A 24 1.72 1.28 -22.05
CA PRO A 24 1.66 2.60 -22.69
C PRO A 24 3.02 3.03 -23.27
N VAL A 25 3.55 2.28 -24.25
CA VAL A 25 4.87 2.53 -24.86
C VAL A 25 4.97 3.95 -25.44
N GLU A 26 3.97 4.37 -26.21
CA GLU A 26 3.99 5.66 -26.89
C GLU A 26 3.87 6.86 -25.92
N PRO A 27 2.92 6.89 -24.96
CA PRO A 27 2.92 7.90 -23.90
C PRO A 27 4.23 7.97 -23.10
N ALA A 28 4.80 6.81 -22.74
CA ALA A 28 6.07 6.77 -22.04
C ALA A 28 7.22 7.36 -22.88
N ARG A 29 7.28 7.03 -24.18
CA ARG A 29 8.27 7.58 -25.11
C ARG A 29 8.17 9.10 -25.19
N GLN A 30 6.95 9.64 -25.28
CA GLN A 30 6.73 11.09 -25.35
C GLN A 30 7.20 11.80 -24.07
N ALA A 31 6.81 11.28 -22.90
CA ALA A 31 7.21 11.85 -21.61
C ALA A 31 8.74 11.87 -21.44
N LEU A 32 9.41 10.75 -21.75
CA LEU A 32 10.87 10.65 -21.67
C LEU A 32 11.57 11.58 -22.67
N SER A 33 11.06 11.68 -23.90
CA SER A 33 11.62 12.57 -24.93
C SER A 33 11.49 14.04 -24.53
N GLN A 34 10.36 14.41 -23.91
CA GLN A 34 10.13 15.77 -23.41
C GLN A 34 11.08 16.12 -22.26
N MET A 35 11.20 15.22 -21.27
CA MET A 35 12.07 15.41 -20.10
C MET A 35 13.55 15.51 -20.49
N LEU A 36 14.02 14.64 -21.39
CA LEU A 36 15.41 14.62 -21.84
C LEU A 36 15.72 15.66 -22.93
N GLY A 37 14.70 16.24 -23.56
CA GLY A 37 14.84 17.29 -24.56
C GLY A 37 15.28 18.63 -23.99
N ASP A 38 15.02 18.89 -22.71
CA ASP A 38 15.61 20.02 -21.96
C ASP A 38 16.85 19.53 -21.18
N PRO A 39 18.07 20.03 -21.48
CA PRO A 39 19.28 19.63 -20.77
C PRO A 39 19.25 19.85 -19.25
N ASN A 40 18.50 20.84 -18.75
CA ASN A 40 18.42 21.09 -17.31
C ASN A 40 17.49 20.08 -16.63
N ALA A 41 16.28 19.89 -17.17
CA ALA A 41 15.36 18.85 -16.70
C ALA A 41 15.99 17.45 -16.79
N GLY A 42 16.65 17.13 -17.91
CA GLY A 42 17.33 15.85 -18.09
C GLY A 42 18.44 15.59 -17.06
N LYS A 43 19.29 16.57 -16.77
CA LYS A 43 20.31 16.44 -15.71
C LYS A 43 19.69 16.24 -14.32
N ALA A 44 18.59 16.94 -14.02
CA ALA A 44 17.89 16.79 -12.75
C ALA A 44 17.24 15.40 -12.61
N ALA A 45 16.62 14.89 -13.68
CA ALA A 45 16.00 13.57 -13.72
C ALA A 45 17.02 12.43 -13.58
N LEU A 46 18.22 12.60 -14.13
CA LEU A 46 19.32 11.63 -14.05
C LEU A 46 20.12 11.69 -12.75
N GLN A 47 19.80 12.62 -11.83
CA GLN A 47 20.42 12.73 -10.52
C GLN A 47 19.58 12.03 -9.45
N TYR A 48 20.23 11.64 -8.34
CA TYR A 48 19.54 11.16 -7.15
C TYR A 48 18.45 12.14 -6.68
N GLY A 49 17.31 11.59 -6.29
CA GLY A 49 16.23 12.31 -5.64
C GLY A 49 16.35 12.27 -4.12
N SER A 50 15.50 13.05 -3.45
CA SER A 50 15.39 12.99 -2.00
C SER A 50 14.77 11.66 -1.55
N THR A 51 15.08 11.21 -0.32
CA THR A 51 14.53 9.97 0.23
C THR A 51 13.00 9.91 0.18
N PRO A 52 12.27 10.96 0.60
CA PRO A 52 10.80 10.96 0.52
C PRO A 52 10.24 10.94 -0.91
N GLY A 53 11.03 11.24 -1.93
CA GLY A 53 10.58 11.32 -3.32
C GLY A 53 10.80 12.67 -3.98
N TYR A 54 10.56 12.72 -5.30
CA TYR A 54 10.56 13.96 -6.06
C TYR A 54 9.40 14.87 -5.61
N PRO A 55 9.64 16.11 -5.12
CA PRO A 55 8.58 16.92 -4.51
C PRO A 55 7.36 17.18 -5.41
N PRO A 56 7.50 17.53 -6.71
CA PRO A 56 6.35 17.70 -7.59
C PRO A 56 5.49 16.44 -7.73
N LEU A 57 6.10 15.24 -7.72
CA LEU A 57 5.34 13.99 -7.75
C LEU A 57 4.54 13.79 -6.46
N ARG A 58 5.11 14.13 -5.30
CA ARG A 58 4.40 14.04 -4.01
C ARG A 58 3.20 14.98 -3.96
N GLU A 59 3.32 16.18 -4.51
CA GLU A 59 2.21 17.13 -4.64
C GLU A 59 1.13 16.62 -5.61
N MET A 60 1.52 16.04 -6.75
CA MET A 60 0.58 15.42 -7.68
C MET A 60 -0.16 14.22 -7.07
N LEU A 61 0.52 13.41 -6.26
CA LEU A 61 -0.09 12.30 -5.52
C LEU A 61 -1.07 12.79 -4.45
N LEU A 62 -0.74 13.89 -3.77
CA LEU A 62 -1.66 14.53 -2.82
C LEU A 62 -2.92 15.04 -3.53
N GLU A 63 -2.76 15.71 -4.66
CA GLU A 63 -3.89 16.21 -5.44
C GLU A 63 -4.74 15.06 -6.00
N ARG A 64 -4.09 13.98 -6.44
CA ARG A 64 -4.78 12.75 -6.86
C ARG A 64 -5.65 12.20 -5.73
N ALA A 65 -5.12 12.11 -4.51
CA ALA A 65 -5.89 11.65 -3.36
C ALA A 65 -7.05 12.59 -3.05
N ARG A 66 -6.84 13.91 -3.10
CA ARG A 66 -7.89 14.93 -2.91
C ARG A 66 -9.06 14.79 -3.87
N LEU A 67 -8.76 14.61 -5.15
CA LEU A 67 -9.78 14.48 -6.19
C LEU A 67 -10.60 13.20 -6.02
N ALA A 68 -9.98 12.14 -5.51
CA ALA A 68 -10.62 10.84 -5.37
C ALA A 68 -11.34 10.65 -4.02
N ASP A 69 -10.88 11.32 -2.96
CA ASP A 69 -11.33 11.09 -1.57
C ASP A 69 -11.95 12.34 -0.90
N GLY A 70 -11.90 13.51 -1.55
CA GLY A 70 -12.40 14.78 -1.02
C GLY A 70 -11.32 15.65 -0.38
N LEU A 71 -11.48 16.98 -0.47
CA LEU A 71 -10.48 17.97 -0.03
C LEU A 71 -10.29 18.00 1.49
N ASP A 72 -11.35 17.76 2.26
CA ASP A 72 -11.36 17.94 3.72
C ASP A 72 -10.58 16.86 4.50
N VAL A 73 -10.16 15.78 3.83
CA VAL A 73 -9.49 14.62 4.46
C VAL A 73 -8.02 14.48 4.01
N SER A 74 -7.46 15.56 3.48
CA SER A 74 -6.12 15.58 2.88
C SER A 74 -5.01 15.39 3.91
N PRO A 75 -4.10 14.41 3.74
CA PRO A 75 -2.88 14.40 4.51
C PRO A 75 -1.97 15.57 4.09
N PRO A 76 -1.15 16.13 4.99
CA PRO A 76 0.03 16.90 4.60
C PRO A 76 0.92 16.13 3.60
N VAL A 77 1.54 16.84 2.65
CA VAL A 77 2.43 16.26 1.64
C VAL A 77 3.61 15.50 2.27
N GLU A 78 4.02 15.91 3.48
CA GLU A 78 5.07 15.27 4.27
C GLU A 78 4.76 13.81 4.61
N GLN A 79 3.48 13.44 4.69
CA GLN A 79 3.03 12.06 4.94
C GLN A 79 3.06 11.19 3.69
N ILE A 80 3.29 11.77 2.52
CA ILE A 80 3.44 11.02 1.26
C ILE A 80 4.92 10.71 1.04
N VAL A 81 5.24 9.43 0.89
CA VAL A 81 6.58 8.94 0.56
C VAL A 81 6.49 8.15 -0.75
N VAL A 82 7.28 8.53 -1.74
CA VAL A 82 7.38 7.81 -3.01
C VAL A 82 8.21 6.54 -2.81
N THR A 83 7.77 5.44 -3.40
CA THR A 83 8.39 4.12 -3.25
C THR A 83 8.49 3.37 -4.59
N ALA A 84 9.27 2.31 -4.63
CA ALA A 84 9.46 1.43 -5.77
C ALA A 84 8.27 0.46 -5.99
N GLY A 85 7.05 1.00 -5.99
CA GLY A 85 5.78 0.28 -5.96
C GLY A 85 5.27 -0.01 -4.54
N SER A 86 4.00 -0.40 -4.42
CA SER A 86 3.35 -0.67 -3.12
C SER A 86 4.08 -1.72 -2.28
N ASN A 87 4.66 -2.75 -2.90
CA ASN A 87 5.45 -3.76 -2.19
C ASN A 87 6.62 -3.17 -1.37
N GLN A 88 7.27 -2.10 -1.86
CA GLN A 88 8.33 -1.46 -1.07
C GLN A 88 7.73 -0.70 0.12
N THR A 89 6.58 -0.02 -0.06
CA THR A 89 5.84 0.56 1.08
C THR A 89 5.53 -0.49 2.12
N LEU A 90 4.98 -1.65 1.71
CA LEU A 90 4.68 -2.77 2.61
C LEU A 90 5.91 -3.29 3.34
N HIS A 91 7.05 -3.39 2.64
CA HIS A 91 8.33 -3.81 3.23
C HIS A 91 8.81 -2.82 4.29
N LEU A 92 8.97 -1.55 3.92
CA LEU A 92 9.48 -0.50 4.81
C LEU A 92 8.60 -0.32 6.05
N VAL A 93 7.28 -0.35 5.87
CA VAL A 93 6.31 -0.27 6.97
C VAL A 93 6.45 -1.49 7.88
N SER A 94 6.53 -2.70 7.32
CA SER A 94 6.59 -3.92 8.12
C SER A 94 7.91 -4.00 8.91
N GLU A 95 9.03 -3.68 8.29
CA GLU A 95 10.34 -3.62 8.97
C GLU A 95 10.38 -2.55 10.06
N SER A 96 9.69 -1.42 9.85
CA SER A 96 9.62 -0.34 10.86
C SER A 96 8.67 -0.65 12.02
N LEU A 97 7.67 -1.51 11.82
CA LEU A 97 6.63 -1.79 12.81
C LEU A 97 6.86 -3.05 13.63
N PHE A 98 7.40 -4.10 13.01
CA PHE A 98 7.41 -5.44 13.58
C PHE A 98 8.78 -5.86 14.10
N ASN A 99 8.78 -6.56 15.23
CA ASN A 99 9.88 -7.40 15.67
C ASN A 99 9.53 -8.89 15.45
N PRO A 100 10.53 -9.79 15.42
CA PRO A 100 10.27 -11.23 15.39
C PRO A 100 9.34 -11.66 16.53
N GLY A 101 8.27 -12.39 16.18
CA GLY A 101 7.23 -12.85 17.10
C GLY A 101 6.11 -11.84 17.38
N ASP A 102 6.12 -10.66 16.75
CA ASP A 102 4.95 -9.79 16.66
C ASP A 102 3.89 -10.41 15.73
N ILE A 103 2.68 -9.86 15.74
CA ILE A 103 1.50 -10.39 15.09
C ILE A 103 0.91 -9.37 14.11
N ALA A 104 0.65 -9.83 12.89
CA ALA A 104 -0.13 -9.11 11.88
C ALA A 104 -1.45 -9.86 11.63
N LEU A 105 -2.58 -9.16 11.78
CA LEU A 105 -3.90 -9.72 11.49
C LEU A 105 -4.20 -9.54 10.00
N CYS A 106 -4.36 -10.63 9.27
CA CYS A 106 -4.55 -10.60 7.82
C CYS A 106 -5.92 -11.17 7.47
N SER A 107 -6.55 -10.72 6.38
CA SER A 107 -7.69 -11.43 5.81
C SER A 107 -7.36 -12.91 5.54
N SER A 108 -8.38 -13.76 5.51
CA SER A 108 -8.22 -15.18 5.18
C SER A 108 -9.24 -15.55 4.10
N PRO A 109 -8.80 -15.84 2.86
CA PRO A 109 -7.41 -15.79 2.36
C PRO A 109 -6.84 -14.36 2.24
N SER A 110 -5.53 -14.24 1.97
CA SER A 110 -4.86 -12.94 1.75
C SER A 110 -3.65 -13.08 0.80
N TYR A 111 -3.06 -11.93 0.43
CA TYR A 111 -2.01 -11.81 -0.57
C TYR A 111 -0.72 -12.49 -0.14
N PHE A 112 -0.41 -13.62 -0.78
CA PHE A 112 0.68 -14.51 -0.39
C PHE A 112 2.08 -13.85 -0.37
N VAL A 113 2.34 -12.83 -1.19
CA VAL A 113 3.65 -12.14 -1.19
C VAL A 113 3.83 -11.36 0.11
N TYR A 114 2.78 -10.73 0.62
CA TYR A 114 2.83 -10.06 1.93
C TYR A 114 2.98 -11.07 3.06
N LEU A 115 2.30 -12.22 3.00
CA LEU A 115 2.50 -13.30 3.96
C LEU A 115 3.95 -13.83 3.96
N GLY A 116 4.57 -13.93 2.78
CA GLY A 116 5.98 -14.29 2.64
C GLY A 116 6.93 -13.24 3.24
N LEU A 117 6.63 -11.95 3.07
CA LEU A 117 7.35 -10.85 3.72
C LEU A 117 7.28 -10.97 5.26
N LEU A 118 6.07 -11.14 5.81
CA LEU A 118 5.87 -11.29 7.24
C LEU A 118 6.65 -12.49 7.80
N ALA A 119 6.59 -13.63 7.11
CA ALA A 119 7.36 -14.82 7.48
C ALA A 119 8.88 -14.56 7.48
N GLY A 120 9.39 -13.81 6.50
CA GLY A 120 10.80 -13.41 6.42
C GLY A 120 11.26 -12.53 7.59
N LEU A 121 10.35 -11.71 8.14
CA LEU A 121 10.60 -10.89 9.34
C LEU A 121 10.35 -11.64 10.66
N GLY A 122 9.94 -12.92 10.60
CA GLY A 122 9.57 -13.70 11.78
C GLY A 122 8.25 -13.25 12.41
N VAL A 123 7.37 -12.59 11.66
CA VAL A 123 6.06 -12.10 12.12
C VAL A 123 5.02 -13.21 11.97
N ARG A 124 4.18 -13.38 13.00
CA ARG A 124 3.03 -14.30 12.96
C ARG A 124 1.88 -13.64 12.20
N ALA A 125 1.59 -14.15 11.00
CA ALA A 125 0.36 -13.82 10.29
C ALA A 125 -0.82 -14.59 10.90
N GLU A 126 -1.75 -13.89 11.53
CA GLU A 126 -2.97 -14.47 12.08
C GLU A 126 -4.13 -14.20 11.10
N GLY A 127 -4.77 -15.25 10.61
CA GLY A 127 -5.87 -15.12 9.65
C GLY A 127 -7.19 -14.73 10.32
N ILE A 128 -7.89 -13.76 9.74
CA ILE A 128 -9.22 -13.31 10.12
C ILE A 128 -10.21 -13.72 9.03
N ALA A 129 -11.32 -14.34 9.43
CA ALA A 129 -12.36 -14.76 8.50
C ALA A 129 -12.87 -13.58 7.66
N SER A 130 -13.15 -13.85 6.38
CA SER A 130 -13.66 -12.87 5.42
C SER A 130 -14.92 -13.41 4.73
N ASP A 131 -15.82 -12.51 4.34
CA ASP A 131 -17.02 -12.79 3.56
C ASP A 131 -17.02 -11.99 2.23
N ASP A 132 -18.16 -11.97 1.53
CA ASP A 132 -18.32 -11.26 0.25
C ASP A 132 -18.15 -9.73 0.37
N ALA A 133 -18.06 -9.20 1.58
CA ALA A 133 -17.76 -7.81 1.89
C ALA A 133 -16.41 -7.65 2.63
N GLY A 134 -15.48 -8.60 2.49
CA GLY A 134 -14.12 -8.55 3.02
C GLY A 134 -14.00 -9.06 4.46
N MET A 135 -13.01 -8.56 5.20
CA MET A 135 -12.73 -9.00 6.57
C MET A 135 -13.96 -8.80 7.48
N ILE A 136 -14.34 -9.85 8.21
CA ILE A 136 -15.50 -9.83 9.12
C ILE A 136 -15.11 -9.13 10.43
N PRO A 137 -15.72 -7.98 10.78
CA PRO A 137 -15.36 -7.20 11.96
C PRO A 137 -15.54 -7.97 13.28
N GLU A 138 -16.56 -8.81 13.35
CA GLU A 138 -16.84 -9.65 14.52
C GLU A 138 -15.73 -10.70 14.74
N ALA A 139 -15.22 -11.30 13.66
CA ALA A 139 -14.10 -12.25 13.73
C ALA A 139 -12.78 -11.56 14.12
N LEU A 140 -12.61 -10.30 13.69
CA LEU A 140 -11.49 -9.45 14.12
C LEU A 140 -11.54 -9.16 15.62
N GLU A 141 -12.70 -8.72 16.13
CA GLU A 141 -12.95 -8.48 17.56
C GLU A 141 -12.73 -9.74 18.40
N GLU A 142 -13.28 -10.88 17.98
CA GLU A 142 -13.09 -12.17 18.67
C GLU A 142 -11.60 -12.54 18.75
N THR A 143 -10.88 -12.39 17.65
CA THR A 143 -9.45 -12.70 17.59
C THR A 143 -8.64 -11.79 18.50
N LEU A 144 -8.91 -10.48 18.48
CA LEU A 144 -8.26 -9.51 19.39
C LEU A 144 -8.56 -9.83 20.86
N GLY A 145 -9.81 -10.21 21.19
CA GLY A 145 -10.20 -10.65 22.53
C GLY A 145 -9.46 -11.90 22.98
N ARG A 146 -9.35 -12.91 22.12
CA ARG A 146 -8.58 -14.13 22.39
C ARG A 146 -7.10 -13.83 22.62
N LEU A 147 -6.49 -13.00 21.78
CA LEU A 147 -5.08 -12.59 21.94
C LEU A 147 -4.88 -11.76 23.21
N GLY A 148 -5.85 -10.92 23.58
CA GLY A 148 -5.88 -10.21 24.85
C GLY A 148 -5.90 -11.14 26.06
N ALA A 149 -6.79 -12.13 26.05
CA ALA A 149 -6.88 -13.13 27.12
C ALA A 149 -5.60 -13.98 27.24
N ALA A 150 -4.91 -14.23 26.12
CA ALA A 150 -3.62 -14.92 26.09
C ALA A 150 -2.42 -14.03 26.47
N GLY A 151 -2.62 -12.73 26.72
CA GLY A 151 -1.54 -11.79 27.03
C GLY A 151 -0.69 -11.38 25.83
N GLU A 152 -1.14 -11.65 24.61
CA GLU A 152 -0.42 -11.38 23.36
C GLU A 152 -0.82 -10.07 22.67
N LEU A 153 -1.81 -9.32 23.20
CA LEU A 153 -2.33 -8.11 22.53
C LEU A 153 -1.23 -7.06 22.22
N THR A 154 -0.20 -6.93 23.07
CA THR A 154 0.92 -6.00 22.83
C THR A 154 1.81 -6.40 21.65
N ARG A 155 1.72 -7.65 21.18
CA ARG A 155 2.41 -8.16 20.00
C ARG A 155 1.64 -7.84 18.71
N VAL A 156 0.36 -7.51 18.77
CA VAL A 156 -0.41 -7.11 17.59
C VAL A 156 0.01 -5.71 17.17
N LYS A 157 0.58 -5.56 15.96
CA LYS A 157 1.04 -4.25 15.45
C LYS A 157 0.26 -3.75 14.26
N ALA A 158 -0.33 -4.64 13.47
CA ALA A 158 -1.11 -4.21 12.32
C ALA A 158 -2.26 -5.17 11.95
N ILE A 159 -3.25 -4.60 11.27
CA ILE A 159 -4.27 -5.27 10.50
C ILE A 159 -3.96 -4.97 9.03
N TYR A 160 -3.82 -5.99 8.19
CA TYR A 160 -3.54 -5.86 6.76
C TYR A 160 -4.79 -6.16 5.94
N LEU A 161 -5.12 -5.23 5.03
CA LEU A 161 -6.28 -5.28 4.15
C LEU A 161 -5.86 -5.01 2.71
N VAL A 162 -6.52 -5.69 1.77
CA VAL A 162 -6.56 -5.31 0.36
C VAL A 162 -8.01 -4.89 0.06
N PRO A 163 -8.39 -3.62 0.27
CA PRO A 163 -9.81 -3.26 0.33
C PRO A 163 -10.48 -3.13 -1.04
N TYR A 164 -9.72 -3.18 -2.14
CA TYR A 164 -10.22 -3.13 -3.52
C TYR A 164 -9.83 -4.39 -4.24
N PHE A 165 -10.82 -5.08 -4.82
CA PHE A 165 -10.63 -6.29 -5.62
C PHE A 165 -9.59 -7.23 -5.00
N ASP A 166 -9.82 -7.61 -3.74
CA ASP A 166 -8.89 -8.33 -2.88
C ASP A 166 -8.17 -9.47 -3.60
N ASN A 167 -6.90 -9.70 -3.27
CA ASN A 167 -6.17 -10.84 -3.77
C ASN A 167 -6.05 -11.91 -2.65
N PRO A 168 -6.70 -13.08 -2.77
CA PRO A 168 -7.31 -13.64 -3.99
C PRO A 168 -8.85 -13.51 -4.09
N GLY A 169 -9.54 -12.90 -3.12
CA GLY A 169 -11.00 -12.98 -3.03
C GLY A 169 -11.79 -12.25 -4.13
N GLY A 170 -11.20 -11.27 -4.80
CA GLY A 170 -11.84 -10.42 -5.80
C GLY A 170 -12.88 -9.44 -5.23
N VAL A 171 -13.06 -9.42 -3.91
CA VAL A 171 -14.08 -8.63 -3.22
C VAL A 171 -13.61 -7.19 -3.01
N THR A 172 -14.54 -6.24 -3.05
CA THR A 172 -14.27 -4.86 -2.65
C THR A 172 -14.98 -4.58 -1.35
N MET A 173 -14.21 -4.16 -0.34
CA MET A 173 -14.72 -3.87 0.99
C MET A 173 -15.52 -2.55 0.97
N PRO A 174 -16.79 -2.53 1.39
CA PRO A 174 -17.57 -1.29 1.51
C PRO A 174 -16.95 -0.29 2.49
N LEU A 175 -17.26 0.99 2.35
CA LEU A 175 -16.67 2.05 3.19
C LEU A 175 -17.05 1.88 4.67
N GLU A 176 -18.28 1.47 4.96
CA GLU A 176 -18.77 1.22 6.32
C GLU A 176 -17.99 0.08 6.99
N ARG A 177 -17.64 -0.95 6.21
CA ARG A 177 -16.81 -2.06 6.67
C ARG A 177 -15.38 -1.59 6.98
N ARG A 178 -14.80 -0.75 6.12
CA ARG A 178 -13.48 -0.12 6.33
C ARG A 178 -13.47 0.70 7.62
N ALA A 179 -14.49 1.54 7.81
CA ALA A 179 -14.65 2.36 9.00
C ALA A 179 -14.72 1.51 10.27
N THR A 180 -15.51 0.43 10.25
CA THR A 180 -15.64 -0.48 11.40
C THR A 180 -14.29 -1.11 11.77
N VAL A 181 -13.49 -1.57 10.79
CA VAL A 181 -12.16 -2.14 11.06
C VAL A 181 -11.20 -1.08 11.64
N VAL A 182 -11.21 0.15 11.12
CA VAL A 182 -10.40 1.25 11.67
C VAL A 182 -10.81 1.59 13.10
N GLU A 183 -12.11 1.65 13.39
CA GLU A 183 -12.61 1.86 14.75
C GLU A 183 -12.15 0.74 15.70
N ILE A 184 -12.25 -0.53 15.28
CA ILE A 184 -11.76 -1.67 16.07
C ILE A 184 -10.27 -1.49 16.36
N ALA A 185 -9.44 -1.19 15.34
CA ALA A 185 -8.01 -0.97 15.52
C ALA A 185 -7.71 0.11 16.57
N LYS A 186 -8.43 1.24 16.51
CA LYS A 186 -8.31 2.33 17.49
C LYS A 186 -8.73 1.90 18.89
N ARG A 187 -9.89 1.25 19.05
CA ARG A 187 -10.41 0.80 20.37
C ARG A 187 -9.50 -0.21 21.06
N TRP A 188 -8.84 -1.08 20.28
CA TRP A 188 -7.94 -2.11 20.79
C TRP A 188 -6.49 -1.63 20.96
N SER A 189 -6.16 -0.43 20.51
CA SER A 189 -4.83 0.19 20.65
C SER A 189 -4.49 0.66 22.07
N ARG A 190 -5.02 0.01 23.12
CA ARG A 190 -4.93 0.45 24.53
C ARG A 190 -3.54 0.30 25.15
N ARG A 191 -2.77 -0.70 24.70
CA ARG A 191 -1.42 -1.03 25.23
C ARG A 191 -0.30 -0.87 24.21
N GLY A 192 -0.66 -0.62 22.97
CA GLY A 192 0.23 -0.48 21.82
C GLY A 192 -0.60 -0.14 20.61
N LYS A 193 -0.06 0.67 19.71
CA LYS A 193 -0.80 1.12 18.53
C LYS A 193 -0.92 -0.03 17.53
N ILE A 194 -2.15 -0.27 17.08
CA ILE A 194 -2.46 -1.21 16.00
C ILE A 194 -2.72 -0.38 14.75
N HIS A 195 -1.86 -0.52 13.76
CA HIS A 195 -2.01 0.15 12.47
C HIS A 195 -2.95 -0.61 11.54
N VAL A 196 -3.62 0.10 10.63
CA VAL A 196 -4.33 -0.53 9.51
C VAL A 196 -3.53 -0.28 8.24
N ILE A 197 -2.96 -1.33 7.66
CA ILE A 197 -2.23 -1.28 6.40
C ILE A 197 -3.23 -1.58 5.28
N SER A 198 -3.60 -0.53 4.54
CA SER A 198 -4.49 -0.56 3.39
C SER A 198 -3.67 -0.67 2.11
N ASP A 199 -3.59 -1.88 1.53
CA ASP A 199 -2.94 -2.11 0.23
C ASP A 199 -3.92 -1.83 -0.90
N GLU A 200 -3.81 -0.64 -1.48
CA GLU A 200 -4.76 -0.11 -2.45
C GLU A 200 -4.27 -0.33 -3.89
N ALA A 201 -3.45 -1.35 -4.13
CA ALA A 201 -2.82 -1.60 -5.42
C ALA A 201 -3.80 -1.74 -6.60
N TYR A 202 -5.04 -2.18 -6.34
CA TYR A 202 -6.07 -2.39 -7.35
C TYR A 202 -7.14 -1.30 -7.39
N ARG A 203 -7.04 -0.23 -6.58
CA ARG A 203 -8.06 0.82 -6.48
C ARG A 203 -8.51 1.32 -7.85
N GLU A 204 -7.54 1.58 -8.72
CA GLU A 204 -7.76 2.22 -10.03
C GLU A 204 -8.26 1.26 -11.12
N LEU A 205 -8.53 0.00 -10.78
CA LEU A 205 -9.01 -1.01 -11.74
C LEU A 205 -10.54 -1.10 -11.81
N ARG A 206 -11.27 -0.21 -11.15
CA ARG A 206 -12.73 -0.20 -11.21
C ARG A 206 -13.20 0.14 -12.63
N CYS A 207 -13.84 -0.82 -13.28
CA CYS A 207 -14.43 -0.62 -14.61
C CYS A 207 -15.85 -0.05 -14.57
N TRP A 208 -16.65 -0.43 -13.55
CA TRP A 208 -18.05 -0.05 -13.42
C TRP A 208 -18.44 0.22 -11.96
N GLY A 209 -19.55 0.95 -11.79
CA GLY A 209 -20.04 1.41 -10.50
C GLY A 209 -19.31 2.66 -10.00
N ASP A 210 -19.74 3.16 -8.84
CA ASP A 210 -19.17 4.35 -8.23
C ASP A 210 -17.79 4.04 -7.62
N ASP A 211 -16.91 5.04 -7.62
CA ASP A 211 -15.66 4.95 -6.88
C ASP A 211 -15.92 4.88 -5.38
N ILE A 212 -15.06 4.18 -4.66
CA ILE A 212 -15.14 4.07 -3.20
C ILE A 212 -13.90 4.72 -2.63
N SER A 213 -14.09 5.65 -1.69
CA SER A 213 -12.98 6.37 -1.07
C SER A 213 -12.03 5.47 -0.29
N SER A 214 -10.76 5.87 -0.21
CA SER A 214 -9.68 5.17 0.51
C SER A 214 -10.04 4.85 1.96
N THR A 215 -9.52 3.72 2.48
CA THR A 215 -9.61 3.41 3.92
C THR A 215 -9.06 4.56 4.78
N ARG A 216 -8.14 5.38 4.24
CA ARG A 216 -7.59 6.55 4.90
C ARG A 216 -8.67 7.54 5.35
N ILE A 217 -9.79 7.69 4.64
CA ILE A 217 -10.80 8.68 5.03
C ILE A 217 -11.51 8.32 6.33
N CYS A 218 -11.48 7.04 6.73
CA CYS A 218 -12.02 6.57 7.99
C CYS A 218 -11.13 6.90 9.20
N ASP A 219 -9.96 7.51 8.97
CA ASP A 219 -8.98 7.85 9.99
C ASP A 219 -8.77 9.37 10.04
N GLU A 220 -9.73 10.11 10.57
CA GLU A 220 -9.71 11.59 10.58
C GLU A 220 -8.39 12.17 11.13
N GLU A 221 -7.85 11.59 12.20
CA GLU A 221 -6.59 12.00 12.82
C GLU A 221 -5.35 11.69 11.96
N GLY A 222 -5.48 10.76 11.00
CA GLY A 222 -4.43 10.37 10.07
C GLY A 222 -3.23 9.72 10.76
N ASP A 223 -3.48 9.00 11.84
CA ASP A 223 -2.46 8.45 12.73
C ASP A 223 -2.46 6.91 12.81
N THR A 224 -3.47 6.27 12.22
CA THR A 224 -3.74 4.84 12.34
C THR A 224 -3.57 4.11 11.01
N VAL A 225 -4.09 4.68 9.91
CA VAL A 225 -4.10 4.05 8.58
C VAL A 225 -2.81 4.38 7.82
N VAL A 226 -2.18 3.33 7.29
CA VAL A 226 -1.13 3.38 6.27
C VAL A 226 -1.75 2.99 4.94
N VAL A 227 -1.57 3.80 3.90
CA VAL A 227 -1.98 3.44 2.52
C VAL A 227 -0.74 3.02 1.73
N ALA A 228 -0.82 1.92 1.00
CA ALA A 228 0.17 1.53 -0.01
C ALA A 228 -0.45 1.60 -1.41
N GLY A 229 -0.01 2.57 -2.21
CA GLY A 229 -0.44 2.79 -3.59
C GLY A 229 0.63 2.42 -4.61
N THR A 230 0.22 2.18 -5.86
CA THR A 230 1.13 1.82 -6.95
C THR A 230 0.59 2.22 -8.32
N PHE A 231 1.48 2.59 -9.23
CA PHE A 231 1.16 2.74 -10.66
C PHE A 231 1.37 1.43 -11.44
N SER A 232 1.74 0.35 -10.75
CA SER A 232 2.01 -0.95 -11.40
C SER A 232 0.77 -1.58 -12.05
N LYS A 233 -0.43 -1.18 -11.63
CA LYS A 233 -1.70 -1.72 -12.14
C LYS A 233 -2.42 -0.77 -13.09
N SER A 234 -2.32 0.54 -12.87
CA SER A 234 -2.96 1.55 -13.71
C SER A 234 -2.10 2.10 -14.85
N PHE A 235 -0.78 1.92 -14.80
CA PHE A 235 0.12 2.39 -15.84
C PHE A 235 1.05 1.28 -16.33
N SER A 236 2.04 0.87 -15.52
CA SER A 236 2.99 -0.17 -15.92
C SER A 236 3.73 -0.72 -14.70
N PRO A 237 3.85 -2.05 -14.54
CA PRO A 237 4.68 -2.63 -13.49
C PRO A 237 6.18 -2.37 -13.69
N GLY A 238 6.60 -2.03 -14.92
CA GLY A 238 7.99 -1.78 -15.28
C GLY A 238 8.54 -0.45 -14.80
N ILE A 239 7.68 0.55 -14.54
CA ILE A 239 8.15 1.87 -14.06
C ILE A 239 8.55 1.84 -12.60
N ARG A 240 8.13 0.84 -11.81
CA ARG A 240 8.50 0.71 -10.39
C ARG A 240 8.20 1.97 -9.57
N VAL A 241 7.03 2.58 -9.75
CA VAL A 241 6.59 3.75 -8.96
C VAL A 241 5.34 3.42 -8.17
N GLY A 242 5.38 3.76 -6.89
CA GLY A 242 4.28 3.70 -5.96
C GLY A 242 4.46 4.74 -4.86
N TRP A 243 3.62 4.68 -3.85
CA TRP A 243 3.69 5.61 -2.73
C TRP A 243 3.11 5.01 -1.46
N GLY A 244 3.50 5.59 -0.33
CA GLY A 244 2.87 5.41 0.97
C GLY A 244 2.21 6.71 1.41
N ILE A 245 1.01 6.63 1.98
CA ILE A 245 0.46 7.69 2.83
C ILE A 245 0.57 7.18 4.27
N LEU A 246 1.40 7.83 5.07
CA LEU A 246 1.87 7.29 6.34
C LEU A 246 1.39 8.14 7.52
N PRO A 247 1.03 7.55 8.67
CA PRO A 247 0.95 8.27 9.93
C PRO A 247 2.20 9.10 10.20
N ARG A 248 2.04 10.33 10.73
CA ARG A 248 3.15 11.29 10.89
C ARG A 248 4.36 10.71 11.61
N HIS A 249 4.14 9.90 12.65
CA HIS A 249 5.22 9.29 13.43
C HIS A 249 5.98 8.18 12.70
N LEU A 250 5.43 7.61 11.61
CA LEU A 250 6.10 6.60 10.80
C LEU A 250 6.94 7.20 9.67
N VAL A 251 6.71 8.46 9.28
CA VAL A 251 7.43 9.11 8.17
C VAL A 251 8.94 9.15 8.42
N GLY A 252 9.37 9.51 9.63
CA GLY A 252 10.80 9.54 9.99
C GLY A 252 11.46 8.16 9.89
N PRO A 253 10.99 7.17 10.68
CA PRO A 253 11.53 5.81 10.64
C PRO A 253 11.53 5.18 9.24
N ILE A 254 10.47 5.38 8.46
CA ILE A 254 10.39 4.84 7.09
C ILE A 254 11.40 5.52 6.17
N ASN A 255 11.60 6.83 6.27
CA ASN A 255 12.62 7.51 5.49
C ASN A 255 14.03 7.08 5.92
N ASP A 256 14.29 6.88 7.20
CA ASP A 256 15.59 6.38 7.68
C ASP A 256 15.88 5.00 7.09
N GLN A 257 14.91 4.08 7.12
CA GLN A 257 15.06 2.75 6.51
C GLN A 257 15.20 2.84 4.98
N LYS A 258 14.34 3.60 4.31
CA LYS A 258 14.41 3.78 2.86
C LYS A 258 15.75 4.37 2.41
N GLY A 259 16.34 5.26 3.21
CA GLY A 259 17.67 5.82 2.97
C GLY A 259 18.77 4.75 2.95
N ASN A 260 18.62 3.68 3.75
CA ASN A 260 19.54 2.55 3.77
C ASN A 260 19.30 1.56 2.62
N VAL A 261 18.05 1.41 2.16
CA VAL A 261 17.68 0.45 1.11
C VAL A 261 17.97 1.00 -0.29
N ASP A 262 17.58 2.26 -0.55
CA ASP A 262 17.61 2.83 -1.90
C ASP A 262 18.54 4.04 -2.05
N PHE A 263 18.96 4.66 -0.93
CA PHE A 263 19.76 5.89 -0.93
C PHE A 263 19.13 7.06 -1.73
N GLY A 264 17.80 7.18 -1.67
CA GLY A 264 17.03 8.20 -2.40
C GLY A 264 16.03 7.59 -3.38
N SER A 265 14.92 8.28 -3.65
CA SER A 265 14.04 7.86 -4.75
C SER A 265 14.63 8.32 -6.08
N PRO A 266 14.44 7.56 -7.17
CA PRO A 266 14.85 8.04 -8.48
C PRO A 266 14.02 9.27 -8.89
N ASN A 267 14.64 10.24 -9.57
CA ASN A 267 13.94 11.38 -10.19
C ASN A 267 13.52 11.08 -11.63
N PHE A 268 13.91 9.93 -12.18
CA PHE A 268 13.74 9.60 -13.59
C PHE A 268 12.34 9.06 -13.92
N ASN A 269 11.75 8.31 -12.99
CA ASN A 269 10.47 7.60 -13.12
C ASN A 269 9.50 8.04 -12.03
#